data_AF-R5EKK5-F1
#
_entry.id   AF-R5EKK5-F1
#
_cell.length_a   1.000
_cell.length_b   1.000
_cell.length_c   1.000
_cell.angle_alpha   90.00
_cell.angle_beta   90.00
_cell.angle_gamma   90.00
#
_symmetry.space_group_name_H-M   'P 1'
#
loop_
_entity.id
_entity.type
_entity.pdbx_description
1 polymer ?
#
loop_
_entity_poly.entity_id
_entity_poly.type
_entity_poly.pdbx_seq_one_letter_code
_entity_poly.pdbx_strand_id
1 'polypeptide(L)'
;MEQLQKLIDEYVKWTQENRMAGKKIAVYLGLQVEQSPKHAAFYEAVGEWAKTFASSQPEHEQTVAAVRLLLFSAGEHLGSEAEWYLIAIQNYAKDFIGELSTEEKAQLAEGYRKKYPSGRRLPLQNEIYRLLSGEKKKPFWKWHINQK
;
A
#
# COMPACT_ATOMS: atom_id res chain seq x y z
N MET A 1 0.39 5.56 15.87
CA MET A 1 -0.63 5.57 14.79
C MET A 1 -0.90 6.96 14.24
N GLU A 2 -1.12 7.98 15.08
CA GLU A 2 -1.39 9.38 14.64
C GLU A 2 -0.37 9.93 13.63
N GLN A 3 0.92 9.63 13.81
CA GLN A 3 1.97 10.10 12.91
C GLN A 3 1.85 9.55 11.48
N LEU A 4 1.50 8.26 11.30
CA LEU A 4 1.29 7.69 9.96
C LEU A 4 0.09 8.33 9.27
N GLN A 5 -1.01 8.49 10.00
CA GLN A 5 -2.20 9.15 9.48
C GLN A 5 -1.88 10.57 9.03
N LYS A 6 -1.16 11.33 9.87
CA LYS A 6 -0.73 12.70 9.54
C LYS A 6 0.12 12.75 8.27
N LEU A 7 1.07 11.83 8.08
CA LEU A 7 1.88 11.77 6.86
C LEU A 7 1.01 11.55 5.61
N ILE A 8 0.04 10.66 5.70
CA ILE A 8 -0.92 10.38 4.62
C ILE A 8 -1.78 11.61 4.33
N ASP A 9 -2.36 12.23 5.36
CA ASP A 9 -3.25 13.38 5.23
C ASP A 9 -2.53 14.59 4.62
N GLU A 10 -1.30 14.87 5.08
CA GLU A 10 -0.49 15.96 4.55
C GLU A 10 -0.11 15.73 3.09
N TYR A 11 0.22 14.48 2.71
CA TYR A 11 0.51 14.13 1.34
C TYR A 11 -0.72 14.28 0.44
N VAL A 12 -1.87 13.73 0.85
CA VAL A 12 -3.14 13.86 0.12
C VAL A 12 -3.52 15.33 -0.03
N LYS A 13 -3.48 16.12 1.04
CA LYS A 13 -3.76 17.55 1.00
C LYS A 13 -2.87 18.27 -0.01
N TRP A 14 -1.56 18.01 0.01
CA TRP A 14 -0.62 18.61 -0.94
C TRP A 14 -0.98 18.24 -2.39
N THR A 15 -1.35 16.99 -2.68
CA THR A 15 -1.77 16.60 -4.04
C THR A 15 -3.03 17.33 -4.50
N GLN A 16 -4.03 17.47 -3.60
CA GLN A 16 -5.28 18.16 -3.87
C GLN A 16 -5.06 19.66 -4.13
N GLU A 17 -4.24 20.33 -3.29
CA GLU A 17 -3.92 21.75 -3.47
C GLU A 17 -3.25 22.03 -4.81
N ASN A 18 -2.33 21.16 -5.25
CA ASN A 18 -1.67 21.31 -6.55
C ASN A 18 -2.64 21.10 -7.72
N ARG A 19 -3.51 20.09 -7.63
CA ARG A 19 -4.58 19.89 -8.61
C ARG A 19 -5.49 21.10 -8.72
N MET A 20 -5.96 21.64 -7.59
CA MET A 20 -6.82 22.82 -7.54
C MET A 20 -6.14 24.07 -8.10
N ALA A 21 -4.82 24.19 -7.93
CA ALA A 21 -4.00 25.24 -8.52
C ALA A 21 -3.68 25.03 -10.01
N GLY A 22 -4.21 23.98 -10.65
CA GLY A 22 -3.93 23.63 -12.05
C GLY A 22 -2.49 23.18 -12.30
N LYS A 23 -1.73 22.87 -11.24
CA LYS A 23 -0.33 22.41 -11.34
C LYS A 23 -0.32 20.94 -11.69
N LYS A 24 0.41 20.59 -12.75
CA LYS A 24 0.69 19.18 -13.08
C LYS A 24 1.73 18.66 -12.11
N ILE A 25 1.32 17.73 -11.25
CA ILE A 25 2.21 16.95 -10.39
C ILE A 25 2.55 15.64 -11.11
N ALA A 26 3.84 15.43 -11.33
CA ALA A 26 4.35 14.28 -12.06
C ALA A 26 4.22 13.00 -11.23
N VAL A 27 3.47 12.03 -11.74
CA VAL A 27 3.35 10.71 -11.12
C VAL A 27 4.21 9.71 -11.89
N TYR A 28 5.04 8.94 -11.17
CA TYR A 28 5.99 8.03 -11.80
C TYR A 28 5.30 6.76 -12.31
N LEU A 29 5.20 6.63 -13.63
CA LEU A 29 4.89 5.38 -14.35
C LEU A 29 6.07 5.01 -15.27
N GLY A 30 7.25 4.81 -14.67
CA GLY A 30 8.34 4.06 -15.31
C GLY A 30 9.13 4.74 -16.43
N LEU A 31 8.83 5.98 -16.85
CA LEU A 31 9.63 6.72 -17.83
C LEU A 31 9.67 8.21 -17.47
N GLN A 32 10.89 8.72 -17.26
CA GLN A 32 11.32 10.09 -16.99
C GLN A 32 10.22 11.18 -16.92
N VAL A 33 9.85 11.55 -15.69
CA VAL A 33 9.34 12.88 -15.37
C VAL A 33 9.94 13.26 -14.02
N GLU A 34 10.46 14.48 -13.90
CA GLU A 34 11.04 15.03 -12.67
C GLU A 34 10.19 14.62 -11.47
N GLN A 35 10.74 13.75 -10.63
CA GLN A 35 10.11 13.37 -9.37
C GLN A 35 9.86 14.68 -8.61
N SER A 36 8.60 15.04 -8.37
CA SER A 36 8.36 16.06 -7.34
C SER A 36 9.04 15.54 -6.07
N PRO A 37 10.03 16.24 -5.49
CA PRO A 37 10.76 15.76 -4.32
C PRO A 37 9.83 15.39 -3.16
N LYS A 38 8.62 15.97 -3.15
CA LYS A 38 7.53 15.65 -2.21
C LYS A 38 7.03 14.20 -2.30
N HIS A 39 7.01 13.57 -3.47
CA HIS A 39 6.59 12.18 -3.61
C HIS A 39 7.62 11.23 -2.97
N ALA A 40 8.90 11.41 -3.30
CA ALA A 40 9.99 10.65 -2.71
C ALA A 40 10.07 10.88 -1.19
N ALA A 41 10.01 12.14 -0.75
CA ALA A 41 10.02 12.49 0.66
C ALA A 41 8.85 11.87 1.44
N PHE A 42 7.65 11.81 0.86
CA PHE A 42 6.51 11.11 1.47
C PHE A 42 6.79 9.61 1.62
N TYR A 43 7.25 8.94 0.55
CA TYR A 43 7.55 7.52 0.58
C TYR A 43 8.66 7.19 1.60
N GLU A 44 9.71 8.00 1.65
CA GLU A 44 10.81 7.87 2.61
C GLU A 44 10.34 8.13 4.04
N ALA A 45 9.54 9.16 4.28
CA ALA A 45 9.01 9.47 5.61
C ALA A 45 8.13 8.34 6.16
N VAL A 46 7.31 7.71 5.33
CA VAL A 46 6.53 6.53 5.74
C VAL A 46 7.46 5.33 6.01
N GLY A 47 8.55 5.18 5.26
CA GLY A 47 9.56 4.16 5.51
C GLY A 47 10.30 4.35 6.83
N GLU A 48 10.73 5.57 7.14
CA GLU A 48 11.36 5.91 8.43
C GLU A 48 10.38 5.76 9.60
N TRP A 49 9.12 6.13 9.38
CA TRP A 49 8.06 5.83 10.35
C TRP A 49 7.92 4.33 10.59
N ALA A 50 7.90 3.50 9.53
CA ALA A 50 7.76 2.05 9.65
C ALA A 50 8.95 1.42 10.43
N LYS A 51 10.18 1.86 10.15
CA LYS A 51 11.38 1.42 10.90
C LYS A 51 11.29 1.78 12.38
N THR A 52 10.87 3.01 12.68
CA THR A 52 10.71 3.50 14.06
C THR A 52 9.60 2.73 14.77
N PHE A 53 8.47 2.53 14.10
CA PHE A 53 7.34 1.76 14.61
C PHE A 53 7.75 0.33 14.94
N ALA A 54 8.43 -0.38 14.02
CA ALA A 54 8.95 -1.72 14.27
C ALA A 54 9.91 -1.76 15.49
N SER A 55 10.80 -0.77 15.60
CA SER A 55 11.78 -0.68 16.69
C SER A 55 11.15 -0.38 18.05
N SER A 56 9.97 0.24 18.08
CA SER A 56 9.25 0.55 19.32
C SER A 56 8.55 -0.65 19.96
N GLN A 57 8.61 -1.84 19.33
CA GLN A 57 7.90 -3.05 19.78
C GLN A 57 6.42 -2.78 20.02
N PRO A 58 5.68 -2.41 18.97
CA PRO A 58 4.31 -1.97 19.09
C PRO A 58 3.42 -3.12 19.56
N GLU A 59 2.35 -2.78 20.27
CA GLU A 59 1.36 -3.78 20.66
C GLU A 59 0.71 -4.41 19.42
N HIS A 60 0.22 -5.64 19.57
CA HIS A 60 -0.39 -6.39 18.47
C HIS A 60 -1.51 -5.62 17.78
N GLU A 61 -2.41 -5.01 18.55
CA GLU A 61 -3.52 -4.20 18.01
C GLU A 61 -3.03 -3.00 17.18
N GLN A 62 -1.93 -2.37 17.62
CA GLN A 62 -1.31 -1.26 16.89
C GLN A 62 -0.70 -1.74 15.57
N THR A 63 -0.10 -2.92 15.56
CA THR A 63 0.44 -3.56 14.34
C THR A 63 -0.67 -3.85 13.34
N VAL A 64 -1.80 -4.40 13.78
CA VAL A 64 -2.98 -4.64 12.94
C VAL A 64 -3.52 -3.34 12.37
N ALA A 65 -3.62 -2.29 13.20
CA ALA A 65 -4.08 -0.97 12.77
C ALA A 65 -3.13 -0.34 11.73
N ALA A 66 -1.81 -0.46 11.94
CA ALA A 66 -0.79 -0.01 11.01
C ALA A 66 -0.90 -0.71 9.65
N VAL A 67 -1.00 -2.04 9.65
CA VAL A 67 -1.18 -2.83 8.42
C VAL A 67 -2.45 -2.40 7.69
N ARG A 68 -3.57 -2.26 8.41
CA ARG A 68 -4.83 -1.80 7.80
C ARG A 68 -4.67 -0.42 7.16
N LEU A 69 -4.06 0.53 7.85
CA LEU A 69 -3.89 1.89 7.33
C LEU A 69 -3.00 1.92 6.07
N LEU A 70 -1.86 1.22 6.11
CA LEU A 70 -0.96 1.11 4.97
C LEU A 70 -1.64 0.47 3.75
N LEU A 71 -2.43 -0.59 3.94
CA LEU A 71 -3.05 -1.33 2.84
C LEU A 71 -4.25 -0.63 2.20
N PHE A 72 -5.03 0.12 2.97
CA PHE A 72 -6.34 0.62 2.53
C PHE A 72 -6.41 2.12 2.24
N SER A 73 -5.41 2.92 2.67
CA SER A 73 -5.38 4.37 2.43
C SER A 73 -5.53 4.75 0.94
N ALA A 74 -4.82 4.08 0.03
CA ALA A 74 -4.95 4.32 -1.42
C ALA A 74 -6.38 4.16 -1.93
N GLY A 75 -7.13 3.27 -1.30
CA GLY A 75 -8.50 2.96 -1.66
C GLY A 75 -9.48 4.12 -1.49
N GLU A 76 -9.21 5.05 -0.59
CA GLU A 76 -10.04 6.26 -0.37
C GLU A 76 -9.76 7.34 -1.43
N HIS A 77 -8.70 7.14 -2.22
CA HIS A 77 -8.14 8.13 -3.13
C HIS A 77 -7.95 7.58 -4.56
N LEU A 78 -8.71 6.54 -4.94
CA LEU A 78 -8.66 5.97 -6.29
C LEU A 78 -9.00 7.03 -7.35
N GLY A 79 -8.18 7.10 -8.40
CA GLY A 79 -8.28 8.09 -9.47
C GLY A 79 -7.73 9.47 -9.12
N SER A 80 -7.15 9.66 -7.93
CA SER A 80 -6.47 10.90 -7.56
C SER A 80 -4.97 10.85 -7.83
N GLU A 81 -4.34 12.02 -7.82
CA GLU A 81 -2.90 12.20 -7.95
C GLU A 81 -2.11 11.58 -6.77
N ALA A 82 -2.77 11.30 -5.64
CA ALA A 82 -2.17 10.61 -4.50
C ALA A 82 -2.10 9.09 -4.68
N GLU A 83 -2.99 8.51 -5.50
CA GLU A 83 -3.24 7.06 -5.57
C GLU A 83 -1.96 6.24 -5.66
N TRP A 84 -1.07 6.58 -6.58
CA TRP A 84 0.10 5.76 -6.90
C TRP A 84 1.10 5.64 -5.75
N TYR A 85 1.37 6.73 -5.04
CA TYR A 85 2.27 6.68 -3.89
C TYR A 85 1.58 6.11 -2.64
N LEU A 86 0.26 6.25 -2.52
CA LEU A 86 -0.50 5.52 -1.51
C LEU A 86 -0.50 4.00 -1.78
N ILE A 87 -0.47 3.57 -3.05
CA ILE A 87 -0.24 2.16 -3.39
C ILE A 87 1.20 1.76 -3.06
N ALA A 88 2.18 2.62 -3.33
CA ALA A 88 3.59 2.32 -3.07
C ALA A 88 3.87 2.04 -1.58
N ILE A 89 3.29 2.83 -0.66
CA ILE A 89 3.50 2.62 0.79
C ILE A 89 2.93 1.29 1.31
N GLN A 90 2.04 0.63 0.55
CA GLN A 90 1.58 -0.72 0.89
C GLN A 90 2.75 -1.72 1.00
N ASN A 91 3.89 -1.44 0.33
CA ASN A 91 5.10 -2.24 0.45
C ASN A 91 5.58 -2.35 1.90
N TYR A 92 5.47 -1.28 2.70
CA TYR A 92 5.89 -1.29 4.11
C TYR A 92 5.00 -2.16 5.00
N ALA A 93 3.79 -2.52 4.54
CA ALA A 93 2.94 -3.45 5.30
C ALA A 93 3.50 -4.88 5.31
N LYS A 94 4.33 -5.25 4.33
CA LYS A 94 4.87 -6.61 4.17
C LYS A 94 5.65 -7.07 5.40
N ASP A 95 6.39 -6.15 6.01
CA ASP A 95 7.23 -6.43 7.18
C ASP A 95 6.40 -6.77 8.43
N PHE A 96 5.15 -6.30 8.47
CA PHE A 96 4.26 -6.51 9.61
C PHE A 96 3.25 -7.63 9.39
N ILE A 97 2.90 -7.97 8.14
CA ILE A 97 1.91 -9.02 7.85
C ILE A 97 2.31 -10.36 8.51
N GLY A 98 3.61 -10.66 8.65
CA GLY A 98 4.08 -11.86 9.34
C GLY A 98 3.50 -12.03 10.74
N GLU A 99 3.40 -10.95 11.50
CA GLU A 99 3.01 -10.89 12.92
C GLU A 99 1.51 -11.07 13.15
N LEU A 100 0.68 -10.95 12.11
CA LEU A 100 -0.77 -11.08 12.23
C LEU A 100 -1.19 -12.54 12.42
N SER A 101 -2.24 -12.76 13.20
CA SER A 101 -2.94 -14.04 13.30
C SER A 101 -3.53 -14.48 11.96
N THR A 102 -3.92 -15.76 11.88
CA THR A 102 -4.57 -16.31 10.67
C THR A 102 -5.92 -15.63 10.42
N GLU A 103 -6.66 -15.35 11.49
CA GLU A 103 -7.97 -14.72 11.46
C GLU A 103 -7.88 -13.28 10.94
N GLU A 104 -6.91 -12.49 11.44
CA GLU A 104 -6.69 -11.11 10.99
C GLU A 104 -6.24 -11.06 9.53
N LYS A 105 -5.33 -11.96 9.13
CA LYS A 105 -4.90 -12.13 7.73
C LYS A 105 -6.08 -12.44 6.83
N ALA A 106 -6.97 -13.36 7.22
CA ALA A 106 -8.16 -13.71 6.45
C ALA A 106 -9.14 -12.53 6.32
N GLN A 107 -9.39 -11.79 7.41
CA GLN A 107 -10.25 -10.60 7.39
C GLN A 107 -9.68 -9.51 6.47
N LEU A 108 -8.38 -9.24 6.57
CA LEU A 108 -7.69 -8.28 5.71
C LEU A 108 -7.67 -8.75 4.26
N ALA A 109 -7.44 -10.04 3.98
CA ALA A 109 -7.48 -10.61 2.63
C ALA A 109 -8.84 -10.39 1.97
N GLU A 110 -9.92 -10.61 2.70
CA GLU A 110 -11.29 -10.41 2.22
C GLU A 110 -11.57 -8.94 1.89
N GLY A 111 -11.21 -8.03 2.82
CA GLY A 111 -11.31 -6.58 2.56
C GLY A 111 -10.45 -6.15 1.37
N TYR A 112 -9.23 -6.67 1.28
CA TYR A 112 -8.27 -6.33 0.24
C TYR A 112 -8.73 -6.83 -1.13
N ARG A 113 -9.36 -8.00 -1.20
CA ARG A 113 -9.95 -8.54 -2.43
C ARG A 113 -11.11 -7.70 -2.95
N LYS A 114 -11.97 -7.23 -2.05
CA LYS A 114 -13.09 -6.34 -2.39
C LYS A 114 -12.58 -5.00 -2.91
N LYS A 115 -11.57 -4.43 -2.25
CA LYS A 115 -11.04 -3.11 -2.61
C LYS A 115 -10.19 -3.14 -3.88
N TYR A 116 -9.36 -4.16 -4.03
CA TYR A 116 -8.45 -4.36 -5.16
C TYR A 116 -8.79 -5.70 -5.85
N PRO A 117 -9.66 -5.71 -6.88
CA PRO A 117 -10.04 -6.94 -7.57
C PRO A 117 -8.89 -7.51 -8.41
N SER A 118 -8.82 -8.84 -8.54
CA SER A 118 -7.68 -9.55 -9.14
C SER A 118 -7.24 -9.04 -10.52
N GLY A 119 -8.17 -8.72 -11.41
CA GLY A 119 -7.88 -8.22 -12.76
C GLY A 119 -7.29 -6.81 -12.81
N ARG A 120 -7.25 -6.09 -11.68
CA ARG A 120 -6.72 -4.71 -11.59
C ARG A 120 -5.55 -4.58 -10.62
N ARG A 121 -5.16 -5.66 -9.93
CA ARG A 121 -4.06 -5.62 -8.96
C ARG A 121 -2.72 -5.41 -9.65
N LEU A 122 -1.96 -4.45 -9.17
CA LEU A 122 -0.55 -4.31 -9.51
C LEU A 122 0.27 -5.51 -8.97
N PRO A 123 1.50 -5.75 -9.48
CA PRO A 123 2.36 -6.82 -8.97
C PRO A 123 2.55 -6.81 -7.46
N LEU A 124 2.78 -5.63 -6.86
CA LEU A 124 2.87 -5.44 -5.41
C LEU A 124 1.59 -5.90 -4.69
N GLN A 125 0.42 -5.52 -5.21
CA GLN A 125 -0.87 -5.87 -4.60
C GLN A 125 -1.19 -7.37 -4.72
N ASN A 126 -0.72 -8.02 -5.80
CA ASN A 126 -0.79 -9.49 -5.91
C ASN A 126 0.11 -10.19 -4.91
N GLU A 127 1.28 -9.63 -4.61
CA GLU A 127 2.17 -10.15 -3.57
C GLU A 127 1.56 -9.98 -2.17
N ILE A 128 1.06 -8.78 -1.85
CA ILE A 128 0.38 -8.50 -0.58
C ILE A 128 -0.82 -9.42 -0.38
N TYR A 129 -1.70 -9.52 -1.39
CA TYR A 129 -2.87 -10.40 -1.29
C TYR A 129 -2.46 -11.84 -0.98
N ARG A 130 -1.35 -12.32 -1.56
CA ARG A 130 -0.82 -13.66 -1.31
C ARG A 130 -0.33 -13.83 0.13
N LEU A 131 0.35 -12.82 0.67
CA LEU A 131 0.81 -12.82 2.06
C LEU A 131 -0.39 -12.86 3.04
N LEU A 132 -1.48 -12.16 2.71
CA LEU A 132 -2.71 -12.17 3.50
C LEU A 132 -3.51 -13.47 3.35
N SER A 133 -3.62 -14.02 2.15
CA SER A 133 -4.45 -15.21 1.89
C SER A 133 -3.77 -16.54 2.21
N GLY A 134 -2.45 -16.54 2.42
CA GLY A 134 -1.65 -17.75 2.56
C GLY A 134 -1.55 -18.57 1.26
N GLU A 135 -1.95 -18.02 0.11
CA GLU A 135 -1.88 -18.72 -1.17
C GLU A 135 -0.42 -19.03 -1.54
N LYS A 136 -0.08 -20.32 -1.72
CA LYS A 136 1.23 -20.69 -2.25
C LYS A 136 1.32 -20.27 -3.72
N LYS A 137 2.47 -19.72 -4.13
CA LYS A 137 2.76 -19.37 -5.54
C LYS A 137 2.53 -20.60 -6.42
N LYS A 138 1.49 -20.60 -7.26
CA LYS A 138 1.29 -21.70 -8.23
C LYS A 138 2.46 -21.68 -9.22
N PRO A 139 3.13 -22.82 -9.47
CA PRO A 139 4.15 -22.90 -10.50
C PRO A 139 3.57 -22.47 -11.84
N PHE A 140 4.33 -21.67 -12.60
CA PHE A 140 3.96 -21.15 -13.92
C PHE A 140 3.34 -22.24 -14.84
N TRP A 141 3.90 -23.45 -14.80
CA TRP A 141 3.43 -24.62 -15.57
C TRP A 141 1.99 -25.08 -15.26
N LYS A 142 1.45 -24.83 -14.06
CA LYS A 142 0.05 -25.19 -13.74
C LYS A 142 -0.97 -24.30 -14.43
N TRP A 143 -0.57 -23.12 -14.94
CA TRP A 143 -1.48 -22.21 -15.64
C TRP A 143 -1.82 -22.70 -17.06
N HIS A 144 -0.89 -23.40 -17.71
CA HIS A 144 -1.05 -23.91 -19.08
C HIS A 144 -1.82 -25.24 -19.17
N ILE A 145 -2.08 -25.92 -18.06
CA ILE A 145 -2.72 -27.25 -18.07
C ILE A 145 -4.26 -27.15 -17.99
N ASN A 146 -4.80 -26.06 -17.42
CA ASN A 146 -6.26 -25.85 -17.27
C ASN A 146 -6.91 -25.09 -18.43
N GLN A 147 -6.26 -25.02 -19.60
CA GLN A 147 -6.79 -24.39 -20.82
C GLN A 147 -7.25 -25.44 -21.86
N LYS A 148 -7.64 -26.64 -21.41
CA LYS A 148 -8.25 -27.67 -22.27
C LYS A 148 -9.69 -27.91 -21.88
#